data_AF-A0A0Z8WYY5-F1
#
_entry.id   AF-A0A0Z8WYY5-F1
#
_cell.length_a   1.000
_cell.length_b   1.000
_cell.length_c   1.000
_cell.angle_alpha   90.00
_cell.angle_beta   90.00
_cell.angle_gamma   90.00
#
_symmetry.space_group_name_H-M   'P 1'
#
loop_
_entity.id
_entity.type
_entity.pdbx_description
1 polymer ?
#
loop_
_entity_poly.entity_id
_entity_poly.type
_entity_poly.pdbx_seq_one_letter_code
_entity_poly.pdbx_strand_id
1 'polypeptide(L)'
;MVEIVSLADMGFAREATAPQIEERAVEMGHQLPPAHLGVYLRLALLEQEVSQDAILSQGKSPDGAICLLSPQLEREFTFPRSVYLRKVDQDLWLRAARFDDEYAFPLTTLFAFVTKNANESVVGSEP
;
A
#
# COMPACT_ATOMS: atom_id res chain seq x y z
N MET A 1 -14.47 2.65 1.23
CA MET A 1 -13.88 2.58 2.59
C MET A 1 -12.40 2.22 2.44
N VAL A 2 -11.54 2.53 3.42
CA VAL A 2 -10.15 2.05 3.39
C VAL A 2 -10.05 0.77 4.21
N GLU A 3 -9.41 -0.24 3.64
CA GLU A 3 -9.12 -1.51 4.31
C GLU A 3 -7.61 -1.68 4.40
N ILE A 4 -7.12 -2.14 5.55
CA ILE A 4 -5.70 -2.43 5.80
C ILE A 4 -5.58 -3.94 5.99
N VAL A 5 -4.83 -4.60 5.11
CA VAL A 5 -4.71 -6.06 5.07
C VAL A 5 -3.24 -6.45 4.93
N SER A 6 -2.82 -7.52 5.60
CA SER A 6 -1.47 -8.06 5.42
C SER A 6 -1.36 -8.84 4.12
N LEU A 7 -0.16 -8.92 3.55
CA LEU A 7 0.07 -9.72 2.36
C LEU A 7 -0.24 -11.22 2.60
N ALA A 8 0.00 -11.73 3.81
CA ALA A 8 -0.43 -13.06 4.20
C ALA A 8 -1.97 -13.23 4.15
N ASP A 9 -2.71 -12.25 4.67
CA ASP A 9 -4.19 -12.27 4.69
C ASP A 9 -4.80 -12.06 3.29
N MET A 10 -4.05 -11.46 2.36
CA MET A 10 -4.40 -11.44 0.93
C MET A 10 -4.27 -12.83 0.28
N GLY A 11 -3.75 -13.85 0.98
CA GLY A 11 -3.64 -15.24 0.52
C GLY A 11 -2.33 -15.59 -0.18
N PHE A 12 -1.27 -14.80 0.01
CA PHE A 12 0.07 -15.15 -0.48
C PHE A 12 0.80 -16.09 0.47
N ALA A 13 1.51 -17.08 -0.08
CA ALA A 13 2.32 -18.04 0.70
C ALA A 13 3.82 -17.67 0.79
N ARG A 14 4.23 -16.65 0.05
CA ARG A 14 5.60 -16.10 0.00
C ARG A 14 5.54 -14.62 -0.34
N GLU A 15 6.70 -13.96 -0.34
CA GLU A 15 6.83 -12.57 -0.78
C GLU A 15 6.22 -12.36 -2.18
N ALA A 16 5.64 -11.18 -2.39
CA ALA A 16 4.94 -10.84 -3.63
C ALA A 16 5.40 -9.49 -4.17
N THR A 17 5.41 -9.38 -5.50
CA THR A 17 5.78 -8.13 -6.18
C THR A 17 4.59 -7.18 -6.32
N ALA A 18 4.85 -5.90 -6.58
CA ALA A 18 3.77 -4.92 -6.77
C ALA A 18 2.74 -5.36 -7.82
N PRO A 19 3.10 -5.84 -9.04
CA PRO A 19 2.11 -6.33 -10.00
C PRO A 19 1.21 -7.46 -9.48
N GLN A 20 1.77 -8.41 -8.72
CA GLN A 20 1.01 -9.52 -8.13
C GLN A 20 0.02 -9.01 -7.08
N ILE A 21 0.44 -8.04 -6.26
CA ILE A 21 -0.39 -7.43 -5.22
C ILE A 21 -1.52 -6.62 -5.84
N GLU A 22 -1.22 -5.85 -6.89
CA GLU A 22 -2.20 -5.06 -7.63
C GLU A 22 -3.28 -5.97 -8.27
N GLU A 23 -2.86 -7.07 -8.92
CA GLU A 23 -3.78 -8.07 -9.48
C GLU A 23 -4.67 -8.71 -8.40
N ARG A 24 -4.06 -9.19 -7.30
CA ARG A 24 -4.81 -9.80 -6.18
C ARG A 24 -5.77 -8.79 -5.53
N ALA A 25 -5.40 -7.53 -5.41
CA ALA A 25 -6.31 -6.50 -4.88
C ALA A 25 -7.56 -6.37 -5.76
N VAL A 26 -7.43 -6.41 -7.08
CA VAL A 26 -8.57 -6.39 -8.01
C VAL A 26 -9.43 -7.64 -7.87
N GLU A 27 -8.83 -8.83 -7.75
CA GLU A 27 -9.53 -10.10 -7.51
C GLU A 27 -10.37 -10.07 -6.22
N MET A 28 -9.86 -9.41 -5.17
CA MET A 28 -10.54 -9.23 -3.88
C MET A 28 -11.61 -8.13 -3.91
N GLY A 29 -11.84 -7.47 -5.06
CA GLY A 29 -12.81 -6.39 -5.19
C GLY A 29 -12.32 -5.02 -4.68
N HIS A 30 -11.02 -4.88 -4.44
CA HIS A 30 -10.40 -3.62 -4.07
C HIS A 30 -9.98 -2.80 -5.30
N GLN A 31 -9.63 -1.55 -5.04
CA GLN A 31 -9.02 -0.60 -5.95
C GLN A 31 -7.72 -0.09 -5.35
N LEU A 32 -6.75 0.18 -6.24
CA LEU A 32 -5.55 0.89 -5.84
C LEU A 32 -5.91 2.30 -5.36
N PRO A 33 -5.49 2.69 -4.15
CA PRO A 33 -5.77 4.01 -3.63
C PRO A 33 -5.03 5.10 -4.42
N PRO A 34 -5.60 6.32 -4.53
CA PRO A 34 -4.87 7.46 -5.07
C PRO A 34 -3.73 7.85 -4.13
N ALA A 35 -2.59 8.32 -4.67
CA ALA A 35 -1.40 8.62 -3.88
C ALA A 35 -1.64 9.61 -2.73
N HIS A 36 -2.49 10.62 -2.94
CA HIS A 36 -2.80 11.62 -1.92
C HIS A 36 -3.54 11.04 -0.69
N LEU A 37 -4.15 9.84 -0.80
CA LEU A 37 -4.79 9.18 0.31
C LEU A 37 -3.81 8.90 1.46
N GLY A 38 -2.53 8.70 1.16
CA GLY A 38 -1.49 8.51 2.19
C GLY A 38 -1.38 9.70 3.16
N VAL A 39 -1.61 10.94 2.69
CA VAL A 39 -1.61 12.14 3.53
C VAL A 39 -2.77 12.08 4.53
N TYR A 40 -3.98 11.79 4.03
CA TYR A 40 -5.17 11.71 4.88
C TYR A 40 -5.09 10.55 5.87
N LEU A 41 -4.59 9.39 5.46
CA LEU A 41 -4.37 8.27 6.37
C LEU A 41 -3.35 8.60 7.45
N ARG A 42 -2.29 9.36 7.12
CA ARG A 42 -1.30 9.73 8.13
C ARG A 42 -1.91 10.59 9.22
N LEU A 43 -2.77 11.54 8.83
CA LEU A 43 -3.52 12.41 9.75
C LEU A 43 -4.57 11.65 10.56
N ALA A 44 -5.14 10.56 10.01
CA ALA A 44 -6.14 9.75 10.68
C ALA A 44 -5.55 8.70 11.64
N LEU A 45 -4.39 8.13 11.31
CA LEU A 45 -3.77 7.02 12.04
C LEU A 45 -2.67 7.50 13.00
N LEU A 46 -2.99 8.37 13.96
CA LEU A 46 -1.97 8.94 14.87
C LEU A 46 -1.44 7.92 15.90
N GLU A 47 -2.25 6.92 16.24
CA GLU A 47 -1.96 5.89 17.24
C GLU A 47 -1.35 4.61 16.63
N GLN A 48 -0.63 4.73 15.50
CA GLN A 48 0.09 3.59 14.93
C GLN A 48 1.16 3.09 15.91
N GLU A 49 1.30 1.77 16.04
CA GLU A 49 2.34 1.16 16.87
C GLU A 49 3.75 1.56 16.41
N VAL A 50 4.66 1.70 17.38
CA VAL A 50 6.06 2.03 17.10
C VAL A 50 6.72 0.84 16.43
N SER A 51 7.35 1.10 15.29
CA SER A 51 8.13 0.09 14.57
C SER A 51 9.35 -0.32 15.38
N GLN A 52 9.61 -1.62 15.44
CA GLN A 52 10.79 -2.19 16.13
C GLN A 52 12.08 -2.05 15.30
N ASP A 53 11.96 -1.72 14.02
CA ASP A 53 13.08 -1.58 13.09
C ASP A 53 13.66 -0.14 13.14
N ALA A 54 14.52 0.20 14.10
CA ALA A 54 15.08 1.57 14.19
C ALA A 54 15.92 1.99 12.95
N ILE A 55 16.41 1.02 12.16
CA ILE A 55 17.27 1.26 11.00
C ILE A 55 16.44 1.39 9.73
N LEU A 56 16.60 2.51 9.01
CA LEU A 56 16.02 2.69 7.69
C LEU A 56 16.71 1.79 6.67
N SER A 57 15.92 1.17 5.79
CA SER A 57 16.36 0.68 4.49
C SER A 57 17.43 -0.43 4.51
N GLN A 58 17.07 -1.62 4.99
CA GLN A 58 17.76 -2.87 4.65
C GLN A 58 17.17 -3.56 3.39
N GLY A 59 16.60 -2.78 2.46
CA GLY A 59 15.96 -3.34 1.27
C GLY A 59 14.62 -4.06 1.50
N LYS A 60 14.13 -4.16 2.75
CA LYS A 60 12.79 -4.70 3.07
C LYS A 60 11.81 -3.59 3.45
N SER A 61 10.51 -3.88 3.29
CA SER A 61 9.46 -3.06 3.89
C SER A 61 9.67 -3.02 5.42
N PRO A 62 9.71 -1.85 6.07
CA PRO A 62 9.98 -1.78 7.49
C PRO A 62 8.84 -2.40 8.31
N ASP A 63 9.15 -3.05 9.43
CA ASP A 63 8.14 -3.69 10.27
C ASP A 63 7.05 -2.69 10.72
N GLY A 64 5.78 -3.08 10.63
CA GLY A 64 4.64 -2.24 11.00
C GLY A 64 4.35 -1.07 10.05
N ALA A 65 5.04 -0.98 8.91
CA ALA A 65 4.69 -0.02 7.86
C ALA A 65 3.35 -0.40 7.20
N ILE A 66 2.51 0.61 6.95
CA ILE A 66 1.31 0.49 6.13
C ILE A 66 1.64 1.09 4.77
N CYS A 67 1.83 0.22 3.79
CA CYS A 67 2.15 0.56 2.41
C CYS A 67 0.89 0.90 1.61
N LEU A 68 1.06 1.76 0.63
CA LEU A 68 -0.03 2.26 -0.19
C LEU A 68 0.48 2.26 -1.62
N LEU A 69 0.06 1.29 -2.43
CA LEU A 69 0.41 1.20 -3.85
C LEU A 69 -0.58 2.06 -4.63
N SER A 70 -0.10 3.16 -5.18
CA SER A 70 -0.92 3.99 -6.06
C SER A 70 -0.80 3.52 -7.51
N PRO A 71 -1.81 3.76 -8.35
CA PRO A 71 -1.64 3.61 -9.80
C PRO A 71 -0.36 4.31 -10.27
N GLN A 72 0.37 3.66 -11.16
CA GLN A 72 1.65 4.17 -11.66
C GLN A 72 1.43 5.51 -12.38
N LEU A 73 2.13 6.55 -11.93
CA LEU A 73 2.03 7.91 -12.48
C LEU A 73 3.01 8.15 -13.63
N GLU A 74 4.17 7.51 -13.61
CA GLU A 74 5.21 7.59 -14.64
C GLU A 74 5.72 6.19 -14.98
N ARG A 75 6.09 5.94 -16.25
CA ARG A 75 6.57 4.63 -16.70
C ARG A 75 7.90 4.27 -16.05
N GLU A 76 8.77 5.26 -15.88
CA GLU A 76 10.08 5.12 -15.28
C GLU A 76 9.98 4.96 -13.76
N PHE A 77 10.78 4.06 -13.18
CA PHE A 77 10.85 3.86 -11.72
C PHE A 77 11.60 4.98 -10.97
N THR A 78 11.78 6.13 -11.63
CA THR A 78 12.38 7.35 -11.07
C THR A 78 11.40 8.11 -10.18
N PHE A 79 10.10 7.95 -10.40
CA PHE A 79 9.02 8.51 -9.59
C PHE A 79 8.52 7.48 -8.54
N PRO A 80 8.14 7.91 -7.32
CA PRO A 80 7.60 6.99 -6.32
C PRO A 80 6.33 6.25 -6.76
N ARG A 81 6.32 4.94 -6.55
CA ARG A 81 5.15 4.07 -6.82
C ARG A 81 4.30 3.80 -5.59
N SER A 82 4.85 4.09 -4.41
CA SER A 82 4.17 3.92 -3.15
C SER A 82 4.50 5.04 -2.19
N VAL A 83 3.57 5.26 -1.26
CA VAL A 83 3.87 5.91 0.02
C VAL A 83 3.59 4.92 1.14
N TYR A 84 4.33 5.03 2.24
CA TYR A 84 4.06 4.23 3.42
C TYR A 84 4.03 5.08 4.68
N LEU A 85 3.20 4.63 5.62
CA LEU A 85 3.02 5.20 6.93
C LEU A 85 3.79 4.37 7.95
N ARG A 86 4.54 5.02 8.82
CA ARG A 86 5.29 4.36 9.88
C ARG A 86 5.40 5.25 11.11
N LYS A 87 5.56 4.67 12.29
CA LYS A 87 5.99 5.39 13.50
C LYS A 87 7.37 4.89 13.91
N VAL A 88 8.36 5.79 13.98
CA VAL A 88 9.75 5.49 14.36
C VAL A 88 10.16 6.48 15.43
N ASP A 89 10.70 6.02 16.55
CA ASP A 89 11.14 6.88 17.66
C ASP A 89 10.05 7.89 18.10
N GLN A 90 8.79 7.45 18.13
CA GLN A 90 7.57 8.25 18.38
C GLN A 90 7.17 9.23 17.27
N ASP A 91 8.00 9.45 16.26
CA ASP A 91 7.69 10.32 15.13
C ASP A 91 6.80 9.61 14.09
N LEU A 92 5.78 10.32 13.62
CA LEU A 92 4.88 9.85 12.57
C LEU A 92 5.45 10.19 11.20
N TRP A 93 5.72 9.16 10.40
CA TRP A 93 6.33 9.28 9.09
C TRP A 93 5.30 9.01 8.00
N LEU A 94 5.40 9.78 6.92
CA LEU A 94 4.84 9.50 5.61
C LEU A 94 5.97 9.60 4.60
N ARG A 95 6.34 8.48 3.98
CA ARG A 95 7.51 8.43 3.10
C ARG A 95 7.18 7.79 1.77
N ALA A 96 7.66 8.42 0.70
CA ALA A 96 7.58 7.88 -0.64
C ALA A 96 8.62 6.78 -0.86
N ALA A 97 8.27 5.75 -1.65
CA ALA A 97 9.12 4.62 -1.99
C ALA A 97 9.17 4.40 -3.51
N ARG A 98 10.37 4.08 -3.99
CA ARG A 98 10.66 3.73 -5.38
C ARG A 98 11.15 2.29 -5.42
N PHE A 99 10.68 1.56 -6.41
CA PHE A 99 11.05 0.18 -6.68
C PHE A 99 10.60 -0.19 -8.10
N ASP A 100 11.24 -1.19 -8.68
CA ASP A 100 10.83 -1.82 -9.94
C ASP A 100 9.80 -2.94 -9.67
N ASP A 101 9.39 -3.64 -10.72
CA ASP A 101 8.43 -4.74 -10.63
C ASP A 101 9.01 -6.02 -10.02
N GLU A 102 10.32 -6.09 -9.76
CA GLU A 102 10.99 -7.25 -9.17
C GLU A 102 11.08 -7.15 -7.65
N TYR A 103 10.87 -5.96 -7.09
CA TYR A 103 10.86 -5.75 -5.64
C TYR A 103 9.77 -6.59 -4.95
N ALA A 104 10.20 -7.48 -4.06
CA ALA A 104 9.33 -8.39 -3.33
C ALA A 104 9.02 -7.84 -1.93
N PHE A 105 7.73 -7.74 -1.62
CA PHE A 105 7.24 -7.35 -0.30
C PHE A 105 7.12 -8.57 0.61
N PRO A 106 7.60 -8.48 1.87
CA PRO A 106 7.40 -9.53 2.87
C PRO A 106 5.92 -9.79 3.17
N LEU A 107 5.59 -11.02 3.59
CA LEU A 107 4.22 -11.42 3.97
C LEU A 107 3.61 -10.60 5.11
N THR A 108 4.45 -10.02 5.97
CA THR A 108 4.04 -9.17 7.09
C THR A 108 3.71 -7.73 6.67
N THR A 109 3.96 -7.37 5.40
CA THR A 109 3.66 -6.02 4.91
C THR A 109 2.16 -5.79 4.92
N LEU A 110 1.74 -4.68 5.53
CA LEU A 110 0.37 -4.22 5.49
C LEU A 110 0.16 -3.31 4.29
N PHE A 111 -0.94 -3.50 3.57
CA PHE A 111 -1.36 -2.65 2.47
C PHE A 111 -2.70 -1.99 2.76
N ALA A 112 -2.79 -0.69 2.47
CA ALA A 112 -4.05 0.03 2.48
C ALA A 112 -4.67 0.02 1.07
N PHE A 113 -5.92 -0.43 0.95
CA PHE A 113 -6.69 -0.43 -0.28
C PHE A 113 -8.01 0.32 -0.15
N VAL A 114 -8.58 0.73 -1.29
CA VAL A 114 -9.95 1.25 -1.33
C VAL A 114 -10.90 0.12 -1.70
N THR A 115 -11.94 -0.09 -0.90
CA THR A 115 -13.02 -1.02 -1.25
C THR A 115 -13.90 -0.39 -2.32
N LYS A 116 -14.22 -1.11 -3.40
CA LYS A 116 -15.27 -0.67 -4.34
C LYS A 116 -16.58 -0.54 -3.57
N ASN A 117 -17.23 0.61 -3.68
CA ASN A 117 -18.60 0.71 -3.20
C ASN A 117 -19.48 -0.08 -4.19
N ALA A 118 -20.36 -0.95 -3.70
CA ALA A 118 -21.26 -1.75 -4.53
C ALA A 118 -22.21 -0.91 -5.44
N ASN A 119 -22.21 0.42 -5.30
CA ASN A 119 -23.09 1.35 -6.01
C ASN A 119 -22.45 2.06 -7.22
N GLU A 120 -21.18 1.81 -7.56
CA GLU A 120 -20.53 2.44 -8.73
C GLU A 120 -20.65 1.63 -10.04
N SER A 121 -21.42 0.54 -10.05
CA SER A 121 -21.57 -0.34 -11.22
C SER A 121 -22.69 0.02 -12.20
N VAL A 122 -23.35 1.18 -12.07
CA VAL A 122 -24.44 1.56 -13.00
C VAL A 122 -24.36 3.04 -13.38
N VAL A 123 -23.39 3.44 -14.20
CA VAL A 123 -23.62 4.43 -15.27
C VAL A 123 -22.61 4.15 -16.39
N GLY A 124 -23.07 3.60 -17.51
CA GLY A 124 -22.23 3.46 -18.71
C GLY A 124 -22.60 2.36 -19.70
N SER A 125 -23.89 2.08 -19.91
CA SER A 125 -24.43 1.36 -21.07
C SER A 125 -25.74 2.10 -21.33
N GLU A 126 -25.93 2.94 -22.34
CA GLU A 126 -25.85 2.82 -23.81
C GLU A 126 -26.52 4.13 -24.34
N PRO A 127 -26.69 4.39 -25.66
CA PRO A 127 -26.30 3.61 -26.84
C PRO A 127 -25.31 4.32 -27.79
#